data_AF-Q09JF6-F1
#
_entry.id   AF-Q09JF6-F1
#
_cell.length_a   1.000
_cell.length_b   1.000
_cell.length_c   1.000
_cell.angle_alpha   90.00
_cell.angle_beta   90.00
_cell.angle_gamma   90.00
#
_symmetry.space_group_name_H-M   'P 1'
#
loop_
_entity.id
_entity.type
_entity.pdbx_description
1 polymer ?
#
loop_
_entity_poly.entity_id
_entity_poly.type
_entity_poly.pdbx_seq_one_letter_code
_entity_poly.pdbx_strand_id
1 'polypeptide(L)'
;DCEKHTAFTEMEFYNTTSEKWVSYTVPAKVVTEGKYSKPNVIRAGNETIGRYADSPIMFSDYKTCDVVRAPHTGNESDCELWVAENYVDNYPSCCDFIYDLLCVPVKHYIYKRETCLKSRKKSG
;
A
#
# COMPACT_ATOMS: atom_id res chain seq x y z
N ASP A 1 23.10 -18.74 3.73
CA ASP A 1 22.39 -18.63 2.45
C ASP A 1 21.04 -18.00 2.76
N CYS A 2 20.87 -16.69 2.56
CA CYS A 2 19.59 -16.03 2.84
C CYS A 2 18.74 -16.17 1.59
N GLU A 3 17.75 -17.07 1.66
CA GLU A 3 16.74 -17.23 0.62
C GLU A 3 16.18 -15.86 0.23
N LYS A 4 16.04 -15.59 -1.07
CA LYS A 4 15.34 -14.40 -1.54
C LYS A 4 13.88 -14.52 -1.10
N HIS A 5 13.48 -13.79 -0.07
CA HIS A 5 12.09 -13.68 0.36
C HIS A 5 11.31 -12.83 -0.65
N THR A 6 11.07 -13.38 -1.85
CA THR A 6 10.14 -12.82 -2.82
C THR A 6 8.74 -13.31 -2.45
N ALA A 7 7.84 -12.37 -2.16
CA ALA A 7 6.42 -12.64 -2.03
C ALA A 7 5.70 -12.26 -3.33
N PHE A 8 4.47 -12.70 -3.50
CA PHE A 8 3.56 -12.15 -4.50
C PHE A 8 2.52 -11.30 -3.79
N THR A 9 2.33 -10.07 -4.25
CA THR A 9 1.22 -9.23 -3.78
C THR A 9 0.06 -9.37 -4.76
N GLU A 10 -1.11 -9.67 -4.22
CA GLU A 10 -2.38 -9.67 -4.95
C GLU A 10 -3.11 -8.39 -4.58
N MET A 11 -3.35 -7.54 -5.57
CA MET A 11 -4.01 -6.26 -5.38
C MET A 11 -5.29 -6.23 -6.19
N GLU A 12 -6.37 -5.82 -5.55
CA GLU A 12 -7.67 -5.63 -6.19
C GLU A 12 -8.22 -4.25 -5.83
N PHE A 13 -8.74 -3.55 -6.83
CA PHE A 13 -9.43 -2.28 -6.63
C PHE A 13 -10.60 -2.13 -7.59
N TYR A 14 -11.60 -1.33 -7.19
CA TYR A 14 -12.70 -0.96 -8.06
C TYR A 14 -12.32 0.31 -8.83
N ASN A 15 -12.15 0.19 -10.14
CA ASN A 15 -11.88 1.33 -11.01
C ASN A 15 -13.20 2.04 -11.32
N THR A 16 -13.38 3.25 -10.78
CA THR A 16 -14.62 4.03 -10.96
C THR A 16 -14.78 4.59 -12.36
N THR A 17 -13.70 4.70 -13.16
CA THR A 17 -13.77 5.17 -14.55
C THR A 17 -14.28 4.07 -15.48
N SER A 18 -13.82 2.82 -15.29
CA SER A 18 -14.28 1.68 -16.09
C SER A 18 -15.44 0.92 -15.47
N GLU A 19 -15.86 1.29 -14.25
CA GLU A 19 -16.87 0.63 -13.43
C GLU A 19 -16.65 -0.87 -13.25
N LYS A 20 -15.38 -1.26 -13.11
CA LYS A 20 -14.96 -2.66 -13.04
C LYS A 20 -13.97 -2.90 -11.93
N TRP A 21 -14.05 -4.10 -11.36
CA TRP A 21 -12.98 -4.65 -10.52
C TRP A 21 -11.76 -4.97 -11.38
N VAL A 22 -10.60 -4.52 -10.94
CA VAL A 22 -9.31 -4.79 -11.55
C VAL A 22 -8.46 -5.50 -10.52
N SER A 23 -7.91 -6.66 -10.91
CA SER A 23 -6.99 -7.45 -10.11
C SER A 23 -5.65 -7.57 -10.81
N TYR A 24 -4.56 -7.53 -10.06
CA TYR A 24 -3.24 -7.85 -10.56
C TYR A 24 -2.42 -8.54 -9.47
N THR A 25 -1.60 -9.49 -9.90
CA THR A 25 -0.63 -10.18 -9.06
C THR A 25 0.76 -9.81 -9.54
N VAL A 26 1.58 -9.24 -8.66
CA VAL A 26 2.96 -8.85 -9.00
C VAL A 26 3.93 -9.36 -7.95
N PRO A 27 5.16 -9.73 -8.33
CA PRO A 27 6.18 -10.06 -7.35
C PRO A 27 6.52 -8.81 -6.52
N ALA A 28 6.74 -9.03 -5.24
CA ALA A 28 7.12 -8.03 -4.27
C ALA A 28 8.33 -8.51 -3.47
N LYS A 29 9.23 -7.58 -3.19
CA LYS A 29 10.40 -7.81 -2.33
C LYS A 29 10.67 -6.59 -1.47
N VAL A 30 11.40 -6.80 -0.38
CA VAL A 30 11.94 -5.70 0.41
C VAL A 30 13.34 -5.36 -0.07
N VAL A 31 13.64 -4.06 -0.19
CA VAL A 31 14.96 -3.56 -0.57
C VAL A 31 15.44 -2.52 0.44
N THR A 32 16.76 -2.38 0.51
CA THR A 32 17.43 -1.36 1.30
C THR A 32 17.83 -0.22 0.37
N GLU A 33 17.38 1.00 0.67
CA GLU A 33 17.64 2.19 -0.14
C GLU A 33 18.24 3.30 0.73
N GLY A 34 19.05 4.18 0.13
CA GLY A 34 19.65 5.32 0.83
C GLY A 34 20.66 4.94 1.92
N LYS A 35 20.56 5.56 3.10
CA LYS A 35 21.51 5.40 4.22
C LYS A 35 21.12 4.30 5.22
N TYR A 36 20.04 3.56 4.94
CA TYR A 36 19.56 2.53 5.84
C TYR A 36 20.43 1.27 5.77
N SER A 37 20.56 0.57 6.90
CA SER A 37 21.27 -0.72 7.00
C SER A 37 20.33 -1.93 7.01
N LYS A 38 19.03 -1.68 7.05
CA LYS A 38 17.96 -2.69 7.01
C LYS A 38 16.98 -2.34 5.88
N PRO A 39 16.32 -3.33 5.28
CA PRO A 39 15.32 -3.08 4.25
C PRO A 39 14.23 -2.12 4.75
N ASN A 40 13.90 -1.13 3.91
CA ASN A 40 13.02 -0.02 4.27
C ASN A 40 12.04 0.35 3.14
N VAL A 41 12.05 -0.37 2.02
CA VAL A 41 11.16 -0.14 0.89
C VAL A 41 10.54 -1.47 0.46
N ILE A 42 9.22 -1.48 0.34
CA ILE A 42 8.50 -2.57 -0.36
C ILE A 42 8.50 -2.21 -1.84
N ARG A 43 9.08 -3.08 -2.67
CA ARG A 43 9.14 -2.92 -4.13
C ARG A 43 8.25 -3.96 -4.76
N ALA A 44 7.08 -3.53 -5.26
CA ALA A 44 6.14 -4.36 -6.00
C ALA A 44 6.18 -3.98 -7.48
N GLY A 45 6.27 -4.95 -8.40
CA GLY A 45 6.27 -4.63 -9.82
C GLY A 45 6.86 -5.72 -10.68
N ASN A 46 7.11 -5.38 -11.94
CA ASN A 46 7.62 -6.33 -12.92
C ASN A 46 9.09 -6.04 -13.22
N GLU A 47 9.96 -6.94 -12.76
CA GLU A 47 11.42 -6.81 -12.94
C GLU A 47 11.84 -6.80 -14.40
N THR A 48 11.16 -7.56 -15.26
CA THR A 48 11.49 -7.70 -16.69
C THR A 48 11.36 -6.37 -17.43
N ILE A 49 10.38 -5.55 -17.07
CA ILE A 49 10.14 -4.24 -17.71
C ILE A 49 10.63 -3.06 -16.87
N GLY A 50 11.21 -3.32 -15.69
CA GLY A 50 11.73 -2.29 -14.79
C GLY A 50 10.69 -1.32 -14.23
N ARG A 51 9.41 -1.74 -14.15
CA ARG A 51 8.32 -0.89 -13.64
C ARG A 51 7.91 -1.34 -12.24
N TYR A 52 8.09 -0.44 -11.28
CA TYR A 52 7.83 -0.71 -9.87
C TYR A 52 6.93 0.36 -9.26
N ALA A 53 6.09 -0.07 -8.32
CA ALA A 53 5.47 0.77 -7.31
C ALA A 53 6.27 0.59 -6.03
N ASP A 54 7.22 1.50 -5.81
CA ASP A 54 7.99 1.53 -4.57
C ASP A 54 7.16 2.17 -3.46
N SER A 55 7.17 1.53 -2.29
CA SER A 55 6.51 1.99 -1.08
C SER A 55 7.54 2.10 0.05
N PRO A 56 8.29 3.22 0.15
CA PRO A 56 9.19 3.48 1.27
C PRO A 56 8.43 3.53 2.59
N ILE A 57 8.84 2.72 3.56
CA ILE A 57 8.17 2.60 4.86
C ILE A 57 8.61 3.76 5.75
N MET A 58 7.64 4.54 6.22
CA MET A 58 7.84 5.63 7.17
C MET A 58 7.59 5.16 8.60
N PHE A 59 6.58 4.30 8.77
CA PHE A 59 6.25 3.66 10.04
C PHE A 59 5.52 2.35 9.79
N SER A 60 5.75 1.37 10.66
CA SER A 60 5.02 0.11 10.70
C SER A 60 5.02 -0.38 12.15
N ASP A 61 3.87 -0.86 12.61
CA ASP A 61 3.81 -1.61 13.87
C ASP A 61 4.00 -3.13 13.65
N TYR A 62 4.23 -3.53 12.39
CA TYR A 62 4.39 -4.90 11.91
C TYR A 62 3.21 -5.83 12.18
N LYS A 63 2.03 -5.29 12.53
CA LYS A 63 0.86 -6.09 12.92
C LYS A 63 -0.44 -5.60 12.33
N THR A 64 -0.69 -4.30 12.39
CA THR A 64 -2.00 -3.73 12.12
C THR A 64 -1.97 -2.69 11.01
N CYS A 65 -0.86 -1.96 10.84
CA CYS A 65 -0.79 -0.88 9.87
C CYS A 65 0.62 -0.48 9.47
N ASP A 66 0.69 0.10 8.28
CA ASP A 66 1.88 0.66 7.67
C ASP A 66 1.58 2.08 7.14
N VAL A 67 2.49 3.01 7.37
CA VAL A 67 2.52 4.33 6.73
C VAL A 67 3.66 4.33 5.73
N VAL A 68 3.34 4.51 4.46
CA VAL A 68 4.31 4.44 3.36
C VAL A 68 4.25 5.70 2.50
N ARG A 69 5.38 6.07 1.90
CA ARG A 69 5.40 7.03 0.77
C ARG A 69 4.88 6.35 -0.48
N ALA A 70 4.24 7.13 -1.36
CA ALA A 70 3.67 6.68 -2.62
C ALA A 70 4.25 7.44 -3.83
N PRO A 71 5.57 7.40 -4.08
CA PRO A 71 6.20 8.16 -5.18
C PRO A 71 5.66 7.78 -6.57
N HIS A 72 5.02 6.61 -6.69
CA HIS A 72 4.40 6.13 -7.92
C HIS A 72 3.19 6.97 -8.38
N THR A 73 2.65 7.85 -7.54
CA THR A 73 1.60 8.82 -7.91
C THR A 73 2.14 9.99 -8.74
N GLY A 74 3.47 10.12 -8.83
CA GLY A 74 4.14 11.26 -9.45
C GLY A 74 4.44 12.41 -8.49
N ASN A 75 4.05 12.30 -7.22
CA ASN A 75 4.39 13.25 -6.16
C ASN A 75 5.11 12.52 -5.01
N GLU A 76 6.37 12.87 -4.77
CA GLU A 76 7.20 12.23 -3.73
C GLU A 76 6.69 12.43 -2.30
N SER A 77 5.81 13.42 -2.09
CA SER A 77 5.22 13.70 -0.78
C SER A 77 3.94 12.91 -0.50
N ASP A 78 3.36 12.26 -1.51
CA ASP A 78 2.15 11.47 -1.31
C ASP A 78 2.44 10.27 -0.41
N CYS A 79 1.41 9.87 0.34
CA CYS A 79 1.49 8.77 1.27
C CYS A 79 0.25 7.90 1.20
N GLU A 80 0.42 6.66 1.61
CA GLU A 80 -0.66 5.73 1.85
C GLU A 80 -0.62 5.22 3.29
N LEU A 81 -1.81 5.01 3.84
CA LEU A 81 -2.02 4.32 5.10
C LEU A 81 -2.63 2.96 4.77
N TRP A 82 -1.89 1.89 5.03
CA TRP A 82 -2.35 0.52 4.85
C TRP A 82 -2.73 -0.05 6.21
N VAL A 83 -3.87 -0.74 6.25
CA VAL A 83 -4.42 -1.29 7.48
C VAL A 83 -4.84 -2.73 7.23
N ALA A 84 -4.44 -3.63 8.13
CA ALA A 84 -4.87 -5.02 8.11
C ALA A 84 -6.39 -5.14 8.22
N GLU A 85 -6.98 -6.13 7.52
CA GLU A 85 -8.43 -6.26 7.32
C GLU A 85 -9.28 -6.20 8.62
N ASN A 86 -8.75 -6.79 9.69
CA ASN A 86 -9.43 -6.82 10.99
C ASN A 86 -9.49 -5.44 11.68
N TYR A 87 -8.73 -4.45 11.20
CA TYR A 87 -8.58 -3.13 11.81
C TYR A 87 -9.01 -1.99 10.89
N VAL A 88 -9.48 -2.23 9.66
CA VAL A 88 -9.78 -1.16 8.68
C VAL A 88 -10.80 -0.13 9.16
N ASP A 89 -11.75 -0.56 10.00
CA ASP A 89 -12.79 0.30 10.56
C ASP A 89 -12.35 0.93 11.90
N ASN A 90 -11.25 0.46 12.50
CA ASN A 90 -10.76 0.84 13.83
C ASN A 90 -9.21 0.81 13.86
N TYR A 91 -8.55 1.51 12.95
CA TYR A 91 -7.09 1.42 12.82
C TYR A 91 -6.40 2.12 14.01
N PRO A 92 -5.24 1.61 14.49
CA PRO A 92 -4.66 2.13 15.73
C PRO A 92 -4.23 3.59 15.66
N SER A 93 -4.36 4.27 16.80
CA SER A 93 -4.07 5.71 16.94
C SER A 93 -2.63 6.08 16.55
N CYS A 94 -1.67 5.16 16.65
CA CYS A 94 -0.28 5.42 16.30
C CYS A 94 -0.08 5.66 14.79
N CYS A 95 -0.67 4.83 13.93
CA CYS A 95 -0.53 5.03 12.48
C CYS A 95 -1.30 6.25 12.02
N ASP A 96 -2.47 6.53 12.60
CA ASP A 96 -3.23 7.76 12.31
C ASP A 96 -2.42 9.01 12.64
N PHE A 97 -1.86 9.05 13.86
CA PHE A 97 -1.03 10.17 14.30
C PHE A 97 0.21 10.37 13.43
N ILE A 98 0.91 9.29 13.09
CA ILE A 98 2.11 9.37 12.26
C ILE A 98 1.77 9.77 10.82
N TYR A 99 0.67 9.27 10.27
CA TYR A 99 0.17 9.68 8.97
C TYR A 99 -0.11 11.20 8.96
N ASP A 100 -0.79 11.72 9.98
CA ASP A 100 -1.10 13.15 10.12
C ASP A 100 0.12 14.02 10.31
N LEU A 101 1.13 13.50 10.99
CA LEU A 101 2.38 14.21 11.23
C LEU A 101 3.23 14.32 9.96
N LEU A 102 3.25 13.30 9.11
CA LEU A 102 4.26 13.16 8.05
C LEU A 102 3.73 13.32 6.61
N CYS A 103 2.41 13.32 6.43
CA CYS A 103 1.75 13.32 5.12
C CYS A 103 0.96 14.61 4.88
N VAL A 104 0.65 14.88 3.61
CA VAL A 104 -0.06 16.09 3.20
C VAL A 104 -1.50 16.12 3.78
N PRO A 105 -2.06 17.30 4.08
CA PRO A 105 -3.35 17.42 4.78
C PRO A 105 -4.55 16.93 3.97
N VAL A 106 -4.43 16.80 2.65
CA VAL A 106 -5.51 16.31 1.79
C VAL A 106 -5.54 14.79 1.86
N LYS A 107 -6.61 14.24 2.44
CA LYS A 107 -6.81 12.79 2.58
C LYS A 107 -7.91 12.29 1.63
N HIS A 108 -7.66 11.15 0.99
CA HIS A 108 -8.65 10.44 0.19
C HIS A 108 -8.91 9.05 0.77
N TYR A 109 -10.18 8.72 1.00
CA TYR A 109 -10.56 7.38 1.48
C TYR A 109 -10.64 6.41 0.30
N ILE A 110 -9.65 5.53 0.19
CA ILE A 110 -9.58 4.53 -0.89
C ILE A 110 -10.44 3.29 -0.58
N TYR A 111 -10.49 2.88 0.69
CA TYR A 111 -11.27 1.72 1.12
C TYR A 111 -12.34 2.11 2.14
N LYS A 112 -13.57 1.66 1.91
CA LYS A 112 -14.68 1.69 2.87
C LYS A 112 -15.42 0.37 2.76
N ARG A 113 -15.43 -0.43 3.84
CA ARG A 113 -15.97 -1.80 3.85
C ARG A 113 -17.34 -1.90 3.19
N GLU A 114 -18.31 -1.09 3.63
CA GLU A 114 -19.66 -1.14 3.06
C GLU A 114 -19.72 -0.79 1.58
N THR A 115 -18.97 0.22 1.13
CA THR A 115 -18.98 0.67 -0.26
C THR A 115 -18.36 -0.39 -1.16
N CYS A 116 -17.23 -0.97 -0.75
CA CYS A 116 -16.54 -2.02 -1.49
C CYS A 116 -17.37 -3.32 -1.56
N LEU A 117 -18.06 -3.69 -0.48
CA LEU A 117 -18.96 -4.85 -0.49
C LEU A 117 -20.19 -4.63 -1.40
N LYS A 118 -20.72 -3.40 -1.44
CA LYS A 118 -21.83 -3.04 -2.34
C LYS A 118 -21.42 -3.07 -3.80
N SER A 119 -20.23 -2.56 -4.16
CA SER A 119 -19.77 -2.58 -5.54
C SER A 119 -19.52 -4.00 -6.05
N ARG A 120 -19.06 -4.94 -5.21
CA ARG A 120 -18.99 -6.37 -5.60
C ARG A 120 -20.35 -6.97 -5.97
N LYS A 121 -21.40 -6.65 -5.20
CA LYS A 121 -22.77 -7.17 -5.47
C LYS A 121 -23.40 -6.62 -6.75
N LYS A 122 -22.92 -5.48 -7.27
CA LYS A 122 -23.40 -4.90 -8.53
C LYS A 122 -22.71 -5.48 -9.76
N SER A 123 -21.57 -6.15 -9.59
CA SER A 123 -20.73 -6.67 -10.67
C SER A 123 -20.97 -8.16 -10.96
N GLY A 124 -21.84 -8.83 -10.21
CA GLY A 124 -22.28 -10.21 -10.44
C GLY A 124 -23.75 -10.25 -10.83
#